data_AF-A0A8K0LEH9-F1
#
_entry.id   AF-A0A8K0LEH9-F1
#
_cell.length_a   1.000
_cell.length_b   1.000
_cell.length_c   1.000
_cell.angle_alpha   90.00
_cell.angle_beta   90.00
_cell.angle_gamma   90.00
#
_symmetry.space_group_name_H-M   'P 1'
#
loop_
_entity.id
_entity.type
_entity.pdbx_description
1 polymer ?
#
loop_
_entity_poly.entity_id
_entity_poly.type
_entity_poly.pdbx_seq_one_letter_code
_entity_poly.pdbx_strand_id
1 'polypeptide(L)'
;MSLFNLAAPLYRSPYVILSTLPTHQPHRMANMLQVKVDSHMLNALTADLTARCVVKTKYKHESRHSKDAIAWANSRAEKLTTAMLKHIGKGNTAFNIQLNIVQLLDFHDRAYICYDLFLDGFDEHVRLEIERSIERPIYLIIRRGDILHVNRGNKGVDAMVADELKDIGQFDKGPRPYFVDAMNPPLYSEGKRIENPAEFMSGSGDLSSSEEDEDGKRGEQDSRKEVAGEGQVVTEG
;
A
#
# COMPACT_ATOMS: atom_id res chain seq x y z
N MET A 1 3.32 -13.65 -6.15
CA MET A 1 2.07 -14.43 -5.94
C MET A 1 1.00 -13.44 -5.50
N SER A 2 -0.12 -13.36 -6.24
CA SER A 2 -1.17 -12.35 -6.08
C SER A 2 -2.08 -12.65 -4.87
N LEU A 3 -2.48 -11.60 -4.14
CA LEU A 3 -3.33 -11.67 -2.95
C LEU A 3 -4.77 -12.12 -3.30
N PHE A 4 -5.07 -13.36 -2.94
CA PHE A 4 -6.35 -13.83 -2.39
C PHE A 4 -7.63 -13.71 -3.23
N ASN A 5 -7.97 -14.85 -3.86
CA ASN A 5 -9.34 -15.31 -4.10
C ASN A 5 -10.12 -15.40 -2.77
N LEU A 6 -10.91 -14.37 -2.45
CA LEU A 6 -11.87 -14.40 -1.36
C LEU A 6 -13.16 -15.10 -1.82
N ALA A 7 -13.19 -16.44 -1.77
CA ALA A 7 -14.43 -17.20 -1.66
C ALA A 7 -14.86 -17.22 -0.19
N ALA A 8 -16.02 -16.63 0.10
CA ALA A 8 -16.61 -16.60 1.44
C ALA A 8 -17.15 -17.98 1.85
N PRO A 9 -17.14 -18.34 3.15
CA PRO A 9 -18.16 -19.19 3.71
C PRO A 9 -19.22 -18.32 4.41
N LEU A 10 -20.43 -18.44 3.89
CA LEU A 10 -21.67 -18.00 4.51
C LEU A 10 -21.82 -18.68 5.88
N TYR A 11 -21.83 -17.91 6.96
CA TYR A 11 -22.37 -18.38 8.25
C TYR A 11 -23.78 -17.84 8.40
N ARG A 12 -24.76 -18.75 8.33
CA ARG A 12 -26.17 -18.52 8.69
C ARG A 12 -26.26 -18.34 10.20
N SER A 13 -26.97 -17.32 10.64
CA SER A 13 -27.53 -17.23 11.99
C SER A 13 -29.02 -16.85 11.88
N PRO A 14 -29.91 -17.46 12.68
CA PRO A 14 -31.35 -17.29 12.54
C PRO A 14 -31.82 -16.14 13.43
N TYR A 15 -32.24 -15.03 12.83
CA TYR A 15 -33.10 -14.08 13.53
C TYR A 15 -34.46 -14.03 12.84
N VAL A 16 -35.45 -14.48 13.62
CA VAL A 16 -36.88 -14.37 13.37
C VAL A 16 -37.25 -12.90 13.22
N ILE A 17 -37.93 -12.52 12.13
CA ILE A 17 -38.67 -11.26 12.05
C ILE A 17 -40.10 -11.57 11.63
N LEU A 18 -41.03 -11.28 12.54
CA LEU A 18 -42.47 -11.33 12.35
C LEU A 18 -42.99 -9.94 12.00
N SER A 19 -43.73 -9.85 10.89
CA SER A 19 -44.82 -8.88 10.60
C SER A 19 -44.38 -7.40 10.37
N THR A 20 -44.97 -6.55 9.53
CA THR A 20 -46.22 -6.47 8.73
C THR A 20 -46.00 -5.52 7.52
N LEU A 21 -46.99 -5.54 6.60
CA LEU A 21 -47.11 -4.92 5.26
C LEU A 21 -47.15 -3.36 5.20
N PRO A 22 -47.19 -2.74 3.99
CA PRO A 22 -46.45 -1.53 3.63
C PRO A 22 -47.30 -0.24 3.60
N THR A 23 -46.64 0.90 3.75
CA THR A 23 -47.26 2.20 3.45
C THR A 23 -46.24 3.17 2.85
N HIS A 24 -46.49 3.57 1.61
CA HIS A 24 -46.11 4.81 0.92
C HIS A 24 -44.75 5.47 1.27
N GLN A 25 -43.80 5.38 0.34
CA GLN A 25 -42.71 6.37 0.22
C GLN A 25 -43.23 7.66 -0.44
N PRO A 26 -42.84 8.82 0.09
CA PRO A 26 -42.21 9.81 -0.77
C PRO A 26 -40.95 10.42 -0.13
N HIS A 27 -40.13 11.01 -1.00
CA HIS A 27 -38.88 11.72 -0.76
C HIS A 27 -37.62 10.87 -0.55
N ARG A 28 -36.83 10.87 -1.63
CA ARG A 28 -35.41 10.53 -1.72
C ARG A 28 -34.61 11.44 -0.77
N MET A 29 -34.62 11.14 0.52
CA MET A 29 -33.69 11.70 1.48
C MET A 29 -32.28 11.34 1.02
N ALA A 30 -31.36 12.30 1.05
CA ALA A 30 -29.95 12.04 0.83
C ALA A 30 -29.55 10.81 1.66
N ASN A 31 -29.13 9.72 1.00
CA ASN A 31 -28.81 8.46 1.68
C ASN A 31 -27.73 8.76 2.73
N MET A 32 -28.16 8.91 3.98
CA MET A 32 -27.27 9.11 5.11
C MET A 32 -26.52 7.79 5.28
N LEU A 33 -25.22 7.80 4.99
CA LEU A 33 -24.37 6.63 5.15
C LEU A 33 -24.48 6.16 6.61
N GLN A 34 -25.06 4.98 6.82
CA GLN A 34 -25.11 4.39 8.15
C GLN A 34 -23.74 3.79 8.45
N VAL A 35 -23.28 3.90 9.69
CA VAL A 35 -22.02 3.28 10.13
C VAL A 35 -22.35 2.32 11.26
N LYS A 36 -21.65 1.19 11.31
CA LYS A 36 -21.67 0.24 12.42
C LYS A 36 -20.23 0.02 12.84
N VAL A 37 -19.90 0.47 14.04
CA VAL A 37 -18.54 0.37 14.61
C VAL A 37 -18.55 -0.68 15.71
N ASP A 38 -17.63 -1.64 15.61
CA ASP A 38 -17.35 -2.63 16.62
C ASP A 38 -16.82 -2.00 17.93
N SER A 39 -17.08 -2.65 19.06
CA SER A 39 -16.71 -2.13 20.38
C SER A 39 -15.20 -2.05 20.60
N HIS A 40 -14.39 -2.93 19.99
CA HIS A 40 -12.93 -2.84 20.11
C HIS A 40 -12.39 -1.58 19.44
N MET A 41 -12.95 -1.20 18.29
CA MET A 41 -12.57 0.06 17.62
C MET A 41 -12.92 1.26 18.49
N LEU A 42 -14.13 1.26 19.08
CA LEU A 42 -14.55 2.34 19.98
C LEU A 42 -13.61 2.45 21.19
N ASN A 43 -13.21 1.32 21.76
CA ASN A 43 -12.26 1.27 22.88
C ASN A 43 -10.89 1.82 22.46
N ALA A 44 -10.33 1.38 21.32
CA ALA A 44 -9.06 1.89 20.82
C ALA A 44 -9.08 3.40 20.57
N LEU A 45 -10.15 3.93 19.97
CA LEU A 45 -10.33 5.37 19.76
C LEU A 45 -10.64 6.19 21.02
N THR A 46 -10.90 5.53 22.15
CA THR A 46 -11.19 6.19 23.43
C THR A 46 -10.00 6.09 24.39
N ALA A 47 -9.36 4.94 24.47
CA ALA A 47 -8.22 4.68 25.33
C ALA A 47 -6.90 5.12 24.70
N ASP A 48 -6.66 4.71 23.45
CA ASP A 48 -5.37 4.90 22.79
C ASP A 48 -5.38 6.08 21.82
N LEU A 49 -6.57 6.61 21.50
CA LEU A 49 -6.77 7.70 20.52
C LEU A 49 -6.21 7.38 19.13
N THR A 50 -6.04 6.10 18.80
CA THR A 50 -5.48 5.65 17.52
C THR A 50 -6.08 4.32 17.06
N ALA A 51 -6.04 4.06 15.76
CA ALA A 51 -6.37 2.75 15.19
C ALA A 51 -5.71 2.54 13.83
N ARG A 52 -5.32 1.30 13.51
CA ARG A 52 -4.91 0.91 12.16
C ARG A 52 -6.09 0.36 11.38
N CYS A 53 -6.41 0.99 10.25
CA CYS A 53 -7.56 0.66 9.43
C CYS A 53 -7.12 0.08 8.09
N VAL A 54 -7.89 -0.88 7.58
CA VAL A 54 -7.77 -1.38 6.21
C VAL A 54 -9.13 -1.33 5.53
N VAL A 55 -9.16 -0.76 4.33
CA VAL A 55 -10.36 -0.70 3.50
C VAL A 55 -10.09 -1.27 2.12
N LYS A 56 -11.01 -2.12 1.63
CA LYS A 56 -11.10 -2.52 0.23
C LYS A 56 -12.17 -1.69 -0.46
N THR A 57 -11.82 -0.92 -1.47
CA THR A 57 -12.77 -0.03 -2.13
C THR A 57 -12.56 0.04 -3.64
N LYS A 58 -13.56 0.50 -4.38
CA LYS A 58 -13.48 0.63 -5.84
C LYS A 58 -12.58 1.81 -6.22
N TYR A 59 -11.61 1.55 -7.07
CA TYR A 59 -10.71 2.52 -7.69
C TYR A 59 -11.12 2.70 -9.15
N LYS A 60 -11.86 3.77 -9.44
CA LYS A 60 -12.38 4.07 -10.79
C LYS A 60 -11.63 5.21 -11.47
N HIS A 61 -10.42 5.51 -11.01
CA HIS A 61 -9.59 6.54 -11.65
C HIS A 61 -8.89 5.96 -12.87
N GLU A 62 -8.74 6.79 -13.90
CA GLU A 62 -8.05 6.42 -15.15
C GLU A 62 -6.55 6.29 -14.93
N SER A 63 -5.95 7.27 -14.25
CA SER A 63 -4.54 7.21 -13.88
C SER A 63 -4.31 6.13 -12.83
N ARG A 64 -3.23 5.35 -13.00
CA ARG A 64 -2.70 4.42 -12.00
C ARG A 64 -1.36 4.88 -11.43
N HIS A 65 -0.93 6.10 -11.77
CA HIS A 65 0.29 6.66 -11.23
C HIS A 65 0.20 6.77 -9.71
N SER A 66 1.28 6.42 -9.02
CA SER A 66 1.39 6.42 -7.56
C SER A 66 0.89 7.72 -6.95
N LYS A 67 1.33 8.88 -7.46
CA LYS A 67 0.90 10.21 -7.01
C LYS A 67 -0.62 10.36 -7.00
N ASP A 68 -1.29 9.98 -8.08
CA ASP A 68 -2.75 10.14 -8.23
C ASP A 68 -3.50 9.13 -7.38
N ALA A 69 -3.02 7.89 -7.34
CA ALA A 69 -3.59 6.83 -6.52
C ALA A 69 -3.48 7.13 -5.01
N ILE A 70 -2.34 7.67 -4.56
CA ILE A 70 -2.10 8.07 -3.18
C ILE A 70 -3.00 9.26 -2.80
N ALA A 71 -3.09 10.28 -3.65
CA ALA A 71 -3.98 11.43 -3.41
C ALA A 71 -5.45 11.00 -3.29
N TRP A 72 -5.89 10.11 -4.19
CA TRP A 72 -7.22 9.50 -4.12
C TRP A 72 -7.42 8.71 -2.82
N ALA A 73 -6.44 7.87 -2.45
CA ALA A 73 -6.52 7.03 -1.26
C ALA A 73 -6.63 7.88 0.01
N ASN A 74 -5.91 9.00 0.08
CA ASN A 74 -5.98 9.93 1.21
C ASN A 74 -7.39 10.52 1.33
N SER A 75 -7.93 11.11 0.26
CA SER A 75 -9.31 11.64 0.25
C SER A 75 -10.35 10.58 0.62
N ARG A 76 -10.10 9.33 0.23
CA ARG A 76 -10.99 8.21 0.54
C ARG A 76 -10.93 7.82 2.01
N ALA A 77 -9.74 7.73 2.59
CA ALA A 77 -9.53 7.44 4.01
C ALA A 77 -10.15 8.56 4.88
N GLU A 78 -9.94 9.82 4.54
CA GLU A 78 -10.53 10.98 5.23
C GLU A 78 -12.06 10.90 5.26
N LYS A 79 -12.71 10.72 4.10
CA LYS A 79 -14.18 10.63 4.02
C LYS A 79 -14.76 9.51 4.89
N LEU A 80 -14.10 8.34 4.90
CA LEU A 80 -14.52 7.20 5.71
C LEU A 80 -14.34 7.47 7.20
N THR A 81 -13.20 8.03 7.57
CA THR A 81 -12.89 8.42 8.95
C THR A 81 -13.85 9.48 9.46
N THR A 82 -14.13 10.54 8.69
CA THR A 82 -15.11 11.57 9.08
C THR A 82 -16.49 10.98 9.32
N ALA A 83 -16.96 10.10 8.44
CA ALA A 83 -18.25 9.43 8.62
C ALA A 83 -18.28 8.56 9.89
N MET A 84 -17.21 7.82 10.14
CA MET A 84 -17.04 6.99 11.32
C MET A 84 -17.01 7.83 12.61
N LEU A 85 -16.19 8.87 12.67
CA LEU A 85 -16.07 9.75 13.83
C LEU A 85 -17.38 10.47 14.14
N LYS A 86 -18.08 10.97 13.10
CA LYS A 86 -19.41 11.55 13.25
C LYS A 86 -20.40 10.56 13.89
N HIS A 87 -20.37 9.30 13.46
CA HIS A 87 -21.27 8.28 13.97
C HIS A 87 -21.03 7.95 15.45
N ILE A 88 -19.76 7.90 15.89
CA ILE A 88 -19.42 7.60 17.29
C ILE A 88 -19.43 8.84 18.20
N GLY A 89 -20.02 9.95 17.76
CA GLY A 89 -20.13 11.19 18.55
C GLY A 89 -18.83 12.01 18.64
N LYS A 90 -17.80 11.67 17.87
CA LYS A 90 -16.49 12.37 17.79
C LYS A 90 -16.35 13.22 16.51
N GLY A 91 -17.46 13.65 15.91
CA GLY A 91 -17.46 14.34 14.60
C GLY A 91 -16.72 15.68 14.56
N ASN A 92 -16.49 16.31 15.71
CA ASN A 92 -15.75 17.57 15.84
C ASN A 92 -14.29 17.36 16.31
N THR A 93 -13.89 16.12 16.56
CA THR A 93 -12.52 15.80 16.97
C THR A 93 -11.60 15.95 15.78
N ALA A 94 -10.55 16.77 15.91
CA ALA A 94 -9.51 16.84 14.90
C ALA A 94 -8.78 15.49 14.83
N PHE A 95 -8.30 15.13 13.64
CA PHE A 95 -7.61 13.87 13.43
C PHE A 95 -6.57 14.00 12.32
N ASN A 96 -5.60 13.08 12.34
CA ASN A 96 -4.60 12.91 11.30
C ASN A 96 -4.68 11.47 10.74
N ILE A 97 -4.44 11.35 9.44
CA ILE A 97 -4.34 10.07 8.74
C ILE A 97 -2.92 9.93 8.21
N GLN A 98 -2.34 8.77 8.46
CA GLN A 98 -1.08 8.38 7.85
C GLN A 98 -1.31 7.14 7.00
N LEU A 99 -1.17 7.29 5.69
CA LEU A 99 -1.24 6.16 4.79
C LEU A 99 -0.01 5.27 4.96
N ASN A 100 -0.24 3.97 5.04
CA ASN A 100 0.80 2.95 5.15
C ASN A 100 1.02 2.22 3.83
N ILE A 101 -0.07 1.71 3.22
CA ILE A 101 -0.03 1.00 1.94
C ILE A 101 -1.20 1.47 1.08
N VAL A 102 -0.92 1.71 -0.20
CA VAL A 102 -1.92 1.84 -1.27
C VAL A 102 -1.62 0.76 -2.31
N GLN A 103 -2.52 -0.20 -2.45
CA GLN A 103 -2.35 -1.31 -3.39
C GLN A 103 -3.48 -1.34 -4.40
N LEU A 104 -3.16 -1.15 -5.68
CA LEU A 104 -4.09 -1.31 -6.79
C LEU A 104 -4.11 -2.77 -7.24
N LEU A 105 -5.31 -3.34 -7.30
CA LEU A 105 -5.51 -4.72 -7.73
C LEU A 105 -5.66 -4.81 -9.25
N ASP A 106 -5.40 -6.00 -9.76
CA ASP A 106 -5.43 -6.40 -11.16
C ASP A 106 -6.86 -6.57 -11.69
N PHE A 107 -7.73 -7.33 -11.00
CA PHE A 107 -8.94 -7.88 -11.63
C PHE A 107 -10.29 -7.21 -11.31
N HIS A 108 -10.35 -6.10 -10.57
CA HIS A 108 -11.64 -5.63 -10.06
C HIS A 108 -11.84 -4.12 -9.92
N ASP A 109 -10.97 -3.28 -10.50
CA ASP A 109 -11.01 -1.83 -10.26
C ASP A 109 -11.10 -1.55 -8.76
N ARG A 110 -10.25 -2.21 -7.98
CA ARG A 110 -10.25 -2.15 -6.52
C ARG A 110 -8.87 -1.81 -6.02
N ALA A 111 -8.85 -1.11 -4.90
CA ALA A 111 -7.65 -0.88 -4.15
C ALA A 111 -7.84 -1.27 -2.69
N TYR A 112 -6.73 -1.69 -2.08
CA TYR A 112 -6.58 -1.73 -0.63
C TYR A 112 -5.88 -0.46 -0.17
N ILE A 113 -6.40 0.12 0.91
CA ILE A 113 -5.78 1.25 1.60
C ILE A 113 -5.60 0.82 3.05
N CYS A 114 -4.35 0.76 3.49
CA CYS A 114 -3.97 0.59 4.89
C CYS A 114 -3.52 1.95 5.43
N TYR A 115 -4.06 2.38 6.57
CA TYR A 115 -3.72 3.66 7.15
C TYR A 115 -3.85 3.64 8.68
N ASP A 116 -3.02 4.42 9.35
CA ASP A 116 -3.18 4.72 10.77
C ASP A 116 -4.01 6.00 10.93
N LEU A 117 -4.95 5.97 11.87
CA LEU A 117 -5.74 7.09 12.33
C LEU A 117 -5.21 7.54 13.69
N PHE A 118 -5.01 8.83 13.86
CA PHE A 118 -4.64 9.46 15.13
C PHE A 118 -5.65 10.57 15.44
N LEU A 119 -6.27 10.53 16.62
CA LEU A 119 -7.16 11.59 17.08
C LEU A 119 -6.37 12.66 17.83
N ASP A 120 -6.94 13.86 17.91
CA ASP A 120 -6.40 14.94 18.72
C ASP A 120 -6.24 14.52 20.19
N GLY A 121 -5.15 14.99 20.83
CA GLY A 121 -4.73 14.57 22.16
C GLY A 121 -3.97 13.23 22.22
N PHE A 122 -3.67 12.62 21.07
CA PHE A 122 -2.82 11.45 20.98
C PHE A 122 -1.36 11.74 21.40
N ASP A 123 -0.70 10.77 22.04
CA ASP A 123 0.69 10.90 22.49
C ASP A 123 1.68 10.74 21.34
N GLU A 124 2.45 11.79 21.06
CA GLU A 124 3.43 11.82 19.97
C GLU A 124 4.54 10.76 20.12
N HIS A 125 4.88 10.33 21.35
CA HIS A 125 5.81 9.22 21.55
C HIS A 125 5.24 7.90 21.04
N VAL A 126 3.96 7.66 21.30
CA VAL A 126 3.23 6.49 20.78
C VAL A 126 3.13 6.56 19.25
N ARG A 127 3.14 7.76 18.66
CA ARG A 127 3.19 7.93 17.19
C ARG A 127 4.39 7.24 16.59
N LEU A 128 5.58 7.55 17.10
CA LEU A 128 6.84 7.03 16.59
C LEU A 128 6.93 5.51 16.73
N GLU A 129 6.37 4.96 17.81
CA GLU A 129 6.26 3.50 18.01
C GLU A 129 5.34 2.87 16.97
N ILE A 130 4.18 3.48 16.71
CA ILE A 130 3.20 3.00 15.73
C ILE A 130 3.77 3.06 14.31
N GLU A 131 4.45 4.13 13.97
CA GLU A 131 5.08 4.30 12.65
C GLU A 131 6.09 3.19 12.37
N ARG A 132 6.87 2.82 13.40
CA ARG A 132 7.86 1.73 13.32
C ARG A 132 7.22 0.34 13.40
N SER A 133 6.06 0.21 14.01
CA SER A 133 5.39 -1.08 14.17
C SER A 133 4.66 -1.53 12.89
N ILE A 134 4.99 -2.73 12.44
CA ILE A 134 4.24 -3.46 11.42
C ILE A 134 3.13 -4.33 12.03
N GLU A 135 3.27 -4.72 13.30
CA GLU A 135 2.33 -5.57 14.02
C GLU A 135 1.36 -4.72 14.85
N ARG A 136 0.13 -4.54 14.32
CA ARG A 136 -0.93 -3.84 15.04
C ARG A 136 -2.30 -4.49 14.81
N PRO A 137 -3.22 -4.38 15.78
CA PRO A 137 -4.63 -4.68 15.55
C PRO A 137 -5.19 -3.92 14.34
N ILE A 138 -5.67 -4.66 13.35
CA ILE A 138 -6.30 -4.12 12.14
C ILE A 138 -7.81 -4.03 12.31
N TYR A 139 -8.38 -2.90 11.92
CA TYR A 139 -9.82 -2.70 11.80
C TYR A 139 -10.22 -2.68 10.32
N LEU A 140 -11.06 -3.63 9.94
CA LEU A 140 -11.55 -3.80 8.59
C LEU A 140 -12.77 -2.91 8.36
N ILE A 141 -12.66 -2.04 7.36
CA ILE A 141 -13.73 -1.18 6.91
C ILE A 141 -14.35 -1.78 5.65
N ILE A 142 -15.61 -2.22 5.74
CA ILE A 142 -16.34 -2.89 4.66
C ILE A 142 -17.66 -2.14 4.42
N ARG A 143 -17.85 -1.65 3.21
CA ARG A 143 -19.15 -1.11 2.78
C ARG A 143 -20.06 -2.22 2.27
N ARG A 144 -21.26 -2.33 2.82
CA ARG A 144 -22.35 -3.22 2.39
C ARG A 144 -23.61 -2.39 2.13
N GLY A 145 -23.92 -2.15 0.85
CA GLY A 145 -24.96 -1.20 0.47
C GLY A 145 -24.65 0.20 1.00
N ASP A 146 -25.56 0.75 1.80
CA ASP A 146 -25.43 2.06 2.44
C ASP A 146 -24.92 2.00 3.88
N ILE A 147 -24.44 0.83 4.33
CA ILE A 147 -23.87 0.63 5.66
C ILE A 147 -22.35 0.44 5.56
N LEU A 148 -21.60 1.23 6.34
CA LEU A 148 -20.18 1.06 6.58
C LEU A 148 -19.97 0.23 7.84
N HIS A 149 -19.45 -0.97 7.71
CA HIS A 149 -19.08 -1.82 8.84
C HIS A 149 -17.61 -1.63 9.16
N VAL A 150 -17.30 -1.28 10.39
CA VAL A 150 -15.93 -1.21 10.93
C VAL A 150 -15.83 -2.28 11.99
N ASN A 151 -15.12 -3.37 11.68
CA ASN A 151 -14.98 -4.52 12.57
C ASN A 151 -13.52 -4.76 12.89
N ARG A 152 -13.24 -5.22 14.10
CA ARG A 152 -11.93 -5.78 14.43
C ARG A 152 -11.62 -6.96 13.51
N GLY A 153 -10.51 -6.88 12.79
CA GLY A 153 -9.96 -8.00 12.03
C GLY A 153 -9.62 -9.17 12.96
N ASN A 154 -9.58 -10.39 12.42
CA ASN A 154 -9.02 -11.50 13.18
C ASN A 154 -7.48 -11.44 13.16
N LYS A 155 -6.81 -12.26 13.98
CA LYS A 155 -5.34 -12.34 14.01
C LYS A 155 -4.72 -12.67 12.65
N GLY A 156 -5.44 -13.40 11.80
CA GLY A 156 -4.98 -13.71 10.44
C GLY A 156 -4.85 -12.45 9.58
N VAL A 157 -5.81 -11.53 9.68
CA VAL A 157 -5.75 -10.23 8.98
C VAL A 157 -4.59 -9.38 9.50
N ASP A 158 -4.32 -9.39 10.81
CA ASP A 158 -3.19 -8.65 11.37
C ASP A 158 -1.87 -9.17 10.80
N ALA A 159 -1.68 -10.49 10.84
CA ALA A 159 -0.48 -11.14 10.31
C ALA A 159 -0.31 -10.84 8.81
N MET A 160 -1.39 -10.94 8.03
CA MET A 160 -1.36 -10.63 6.60
C MET A 160 -0.90 -9.20 6.30
N VAL A 161 -1.40 -8.22 7.05
CA VAL A 161 -1.00 -6.81 6.85
C VAL A 161 0.43 -6.57 7.32
N ALA A 162 0.84 -7.21 8.41
CA ALA A 162 2.22 -7.13 8.91
C ALA A 162 3.22 -7.74 7.93
N ASP A 163 2.89 -8.91 7.37
CA ASP A 163 3.69 -9.59 6.34
C ASP A 163 3.81 -8.72 5.09
N GLU A 164 2.70 -8.13 4.60
CA GLU A 164 2.74 -7.24 3.44
C GLU A 164 3.60 -5.98 3.70
N LEU A 165 3.46 -5.36 4.87
CA LEU A 165 4.29 -4.21 5.28
C LEU A 165 5.78 -4.58 5.32
N LYS A 166 6.09 -5.77 5.84
CA LYS A 166 7.44 -6.30 5.91
C LYS A 166 8.01 -6.59 4.53
N ASP A 167 7.24 -7.24 3.67
CA ASP A 167 7.65 -7.64 2.34
C ASP A 167 7.92 -6.43 1.45
N ILE A 168 6.99 -5.46 1.40
CA ILE A 168 7.22 -4.24 0.61
C ILE A 168 8.39 -3.43 1.18
N GLY A 169 8.49 -3.32 2.51
CA GLY A 169 9.57 -2.60 3.19
C GLY A 169 10.97 -3.21 2.97
N GLN A 170 11.08 -4.45 2.47
CA GLN A 170 12.37 -5.02 2.05
C GLN A 170 12.92 -4.31 0.80
N PHE A 171 12.05 -3.88 -0.11
CA PHE A 171 12.40 -3.26 -1.39
C PHE A 171 12.27 -1.73 -1.36
N ASP A 172 11.18 -1.23 -0.78
CA ASP A 172 10.90 0.21 -0.65
C ASP A 172 11.45 0.76 0.67
N LYS A 173 12.60 1.42 0.58
CA LYS A 173 13.27 2.21 1.62
C LYS A 173 12.84 3.69 1.58
N GLY A 174 11.92 4.06 0.70
CA GLY A 174 11.34 5.40 0.64
C GLY A 174 10.36 5.69 1.79
N PRO A 175 9.87 6.94 1.89
CA PRO A 175 8.83 7.28 2.86
C PRO A 175 7.51 6.59 2.52
N ARG A 176 6.73 6.25 3.56
CA ARG A 176 5.35 5.77 3.40
C ARG A 176 4.46 6.87 2.76
N PRO A 177 3.37 6.50 2.06
CA PRO A 177 2.88 5.14 1.88
C PRO A 177 3.68 4.34 0.85
N TYR A 178 3.78 3.04 1.11
CA TYR A 178 4.15 2.09 0.09
C TYR A 178 3.05 2.04 -0.97
N PHE A 179 3.47 1.97 -2.23
CA PHE A 179 2.57 1.89 -3.36
C PHE A 179 2.84 0.60 -4.11
N VAL A 180 1.79 -0.14 -4.43
CA VAL A 180 1.86 -1.35 -5.24
C VAL A 180 0.78 -1.28 -6.30
N ASP A 181 1.14 -1.51 -7.56
CA ASP A 181 0.19 -1.72 -8.63
C ASP A 181 0.43 -3.11 -9.23
N ALA A 182 -0.57 -3.99 -9.11
CA ALA A 182 -0.50 -5.35 -9.64
C ALA A 182 -0.34 -5.41 -11.18
N MET A 183 -0.80 -4.39 -11.90
CA MET A 183 -0.72 -4.30 -13.36
C MET A 183 0.56 -3.63 -13.84
N ASN A 184 1.04 -2.63 -13.09
CA ASN A 184 2.25 -1.88 -13.42
C ASN A 184 3.12 -1.73 -12.16
N PRO A 185 3.84 -2.79 -11.76
CA PRO A 185 4.62 -2.76 -10.53
C PRO A 185 5.59 -1.57 -10.49
N PRO A 186 5.73 -0.89 -9.34
CA PRO A 186 6.65 0.24 -9.20
C PRO A 186 8.09 -0.17 -9.48
N LEU A 187 8.85 0.74 -10.08
CA LEU A 187 10.30 0.60 -10.21
C LEU A 187 11.00 1.28 -9.03
N TYR A 188 12.18 0.78 -8.69
CA TYR A 188 12.99 1.29 -7.59
C TYR A 188 14.41 1.61 -8.06
N SER A 189 14.99 2.69 -7.53
CA SER A 189 16.41 3.01 -7.65
C SER A 189 16.95 3.38 -6.27
N GLU A 190 18.08 2.80 -5.87
CA GLU A 190 18.67 2.99 -4.54
C GLU A 190 17.68 2.72 -3.39
N GLY A 191 16.78 1.75 -3.60
CA GLY A 191 15.73 1.42 -2.64
C GLY A 191 14.60 2.46 -2.54
N LYS A 192 14.53 3.47 -3.40
CA LYS A 192 13.42 4.43 -3.44
C LYS A 192 12.58 4.22 -4.69
N ARG A 193 11.25 4.34 -4.53
CA ARG A 193 10.32 4.26 -5.66
C ARG A 193 10.59 5.39 -6.66
N ILE A 194 10.66 5.04 -7.95
CA ILE A 194 10.72 5.99 -9.05
C ILE A 194 9.28 6.37 -9.43
N GLU A 195 8.92 7.63 -9.21
CA GLU A 195 7.57 8.14 -9.51
C GLU A 195 7.32 8.32 -11.02
N ASN A 196 8.38 8.58 -11.82
CA ASN A 196 8.29 8.70 -13.28
C ASN A 196 9.37 7.85 -14.00
N PRO A 197 9.06 6.58 -14.31
CA PRO A 197 9.99 5.67 -14.99
C PRO A 197 10.46 6.16 -16.37
N ALA A 198 9.61 6.87 -17.11
CA ALA A 198 9.91 7.32 -18.46
C ALA A 198 11.02 8.38 -18.47
N GLU A 199 10.95 9.33 -17.54
CA GLU A 199 12.01 10.35 -17.35
C GLU A 199 13.31 9.71 -16.88
N PHE A 200 13.23 8.72 -15.98
CA PHE A 200 14.41 8.01 -15.45
C PHE A 200 15.18 7.25 -16.54
N MET A 201 14.49 6.54 -17.44
CA MET A 201 15.14 5.80 -18.54
C MET A 201 15.64 6.70 -19.67
N SER A 202 15.07 7.90 -19.83
CA SER A 202 15.54 8.88 -20.82
C SER A 202 16.80 9.65 -20.40
N GLY A 203 17.19 9.59 -19.11
CA GLY A 203 18.33 10.32 -18.55
C GLY A 203 19.69 9.60 -18.63
N SER A 204 19.74 8.34 -19.06
CA SER A 204 20.99 7.56 -19.16
C SER A 204 21.67 7.66 -20.54
N GLY A 205 21.54 8.82 -21.19
CA GLY A 205 22.03 9.09 -22.55
C GLY A 205 23.30 9.94 -22.63
N ASP A 206 24.19 9.87 -21.64
CA ASP A 206 25.56 10.43 -21.75
C ASP A 206 26.57 9.28 -21.65
N LEU A 207 26.60 8.45 -22.70
CA LEU A 207 27.80 7.77 -23.13
C LEU A 207 28.17 8.39 -24.47
N SER A 208 28.86 9.53 -24.43
CA SER A 208 29.59 10.04 -25.59
C SER A 208 30.76 9.09 -25.87
N SER A 209 30.47 8.11 -26.72
CA SER A 209 31.47 7.47 -27.56
C SER A 209 32.11 8.52 -28.48
N SER A 210 33.44 8.41 -28.59
CA SER A 210 34.35 8.87 -29.65
C SER A 210 34.51 10.38 -29.88
N GLU A 211 35.69 10.89 -29.53
CA GLU A 211 36.51 11.58 -30.52
C GLU A 211 37.83 10.80 -30.68
N GLU A 212 38.03 10.36 -31.91
CA GLU A 212 39.26 9.80 -32.46
C GLU A 212 40.24 10.94 -32.67
N ASP A 213 41.41 10.89 -32.01
CA ASP A 213 42.57 11.66 -32.44
C ASP A 213 43.58 10.71 -33.08
N GLU A 214 43.61 10.72 -34.41
CA GLU A 214 44.79 10.37 -35.20
C GLU A 214 45.89 11.41 -34.94
N ASP A 215 47.12 10.97 -34.70
CA ASP A 215 48.28 11.22 -35.56
C ASP A 215 49.62 11.05 -34.80
N GLY A 216 50.60 10.38 -35.44
CA GLY A 216 51.98 10.80 -35.29
C GLY A 216 53.02 9.84 -34.70
N LYS A 217 53.56 8.98 -35.58
CA LYS A 217 55.01 8.67 -35.76
C LYS A 217 55.72 7.61 -34.90
N ARG A 218 56.03 6.50 -35.60
CA ARG A 218 57.39 6.05 -36.02
C ARG A 218 58.41 5.73 -34.90
N GLY A 219 58.75 4.44 -34.78
CA GLY A 219 59.90 3.97 -34.00
C GLY A 219 60.13 2.46 -34.17
N GLU A 220 60.98 2.13 -35.13
CA GLU A 220 61.53 0.82 -35.49
C GLU A 220 62.50 0.26 -34.44
N GLN A 221 62.43 -1.06 -34.15
CA GLN A 221 63.50 -2.01 -33.75
C GLN A 221 62.85 -3.24 -33.10
N ASP A 222 62.69 -4.37 -33.80
CA ASP A 222 63.68 -5.42 -34.05
C ASP A 222 64.38 -5.95 -32.78
N SER A 223 63.95 -7.12 -32.30
CA SER A 223 64.82 -8.32 -32.18
C SER A 223 64.14 -9.48 -31.41
N ARG A 224 63.74 -10.49 -32.18
CA ARG A 224 64.09 -11.93 -32.03
C ARG A 224 64.49 -12.44 -30.63
N LYS A 225 63.72 -13.40 -30.08
CA LYS A 225 64.19 -14.78 -29.82
C LYS A 225 63.08 -15.71 -29.31
N GLU A 226 62.93 -16.81 -30.03
CA GLU A 226 62.33 -18.09 -29.60
C GLU A 226 62.99 -18.59 -28.31
N VAL A 227 62.28 -19.38 -27.49
CA VAL A 227 62.56 -20.82 -27.25
C VAL A 227 61.36 -21.46 -26.52
N ALA A 228 61.09 -22.68 -26.97
CA ALA A 228 60.11 -23.66 -26.54
C ALA A 228 60.12 -24.06 -25.05
N GLY A 229 59.02 -24.67 -24.60
CA GLY A 229 58.93 -25.40 -23.34
C GLY A 229 57.61 -26.16 -23.22
N GLU A 230 57.62 -27.40 -23.72
CA GLU A 230 56.57 -28.42 -23.60
C GLU A 230 56.36 -28.90 -22.14
N GLY A 231 55.21 -29.54 -21.87
CA GLY A 231 55.01 -30.46 -20.73
C GLY A 231 53.74 -30.19 -19.92
N GLN A 232 52.60 -30.82 -20.22
CA GLN A 232 52.13 -32.15 -19.74
C GLN A 232 51.43 -32.08 -18.36
N VAL A 233 50.09 -32.06 -18.31
CA VAL A 233 49.14 -33.15 -17.93
C VAL A 233 49.49 -33.90 -16.62
N VAL A 234 48.52 -34.00 -15.68
CA VAL A 234 48.00 -35.25 -15.04
C VAL A 234 47.46 -35.04 -13.58
N THR A 235 46.14 -35.24 -13.47
CA THR A 235 45.27 -35.88 -12.44
C THR A 235 45.25 -35.53 -10.94
N GLU A 236 43.99 -35.39 -10.47
CA GLU A 236 43.29 -36.01 -9.33
C GLU A 236 44.07 -36.56 -8.11
N GLY A 237 43.53 -36.20 -6.94
CA GLY A 237 43.69 -36.81 -5.63
C GLY A 237 42.75 -36.14 -4.64
#